data_AF-A0A2V2B5C7-F1
#
_entry.id   AF-A0A2V2B5C7-F1
#
_cell.length_a   1.000
_cell.length_b   1.000
_cell.length_c   1.000
_cell.angle_alpha   90.00
_cell.angle_beta   90.00
_cell.angle_gamma   90.00
#
_symmetry.space_group_name_H-M   'P 1'
#
loop_
_entity.id
_entity.type
_entity.pdbx_description
1 polymer ?
#
loop_
_entity_poly.entity_id
_entity_poly.type
_entity_poly.pdbx_seq_one_letter_code
_entity_poly.pdbx_strand_id
1 'polypeptide(L)' 'MLRNAFQPWHLVLVLVVCLLVFGSKRLPDMARSLGRSMRILKSEARALRSEDTP' A
#
# COMPACT_ATOMS: atom_id res chain seq x y z
N MET A 1 -18.36 15.30 18.27
CA MET A 1 -17.72 14.09 18.80
C MET A 1 -17.19 13.12 17.72
N LEU A 2 -17.30 13.44 16.42
CA LEU A 2 -16.76 12.64 15.29
C LEU A 2 -15.47 13.23 14.67
N ARG A 3 -15.02 14.40 15.15
CA ARG A 3 -13.94 15.17 14.53
C ARG A 3 -12.53 14.74 14.97
N ASN A 4 -12.43 13.87 15.97
CA ASN A 4 -11.16 13.43 16.57
C ASN A 4 -10.62 12.11 15.98
N ALA A 5 -11.40 11.42 15.15
CA ALA A 5 -11.01 10.15 14.53
C ALA A 5 -9.93 10.30 13.43
N PHE A 6 -9.80 11.50 12.86
CA PHE A 6 -8.78 11.84 11.87
C PHE A 6 -7.59 12.59 12.48
N GLN A 7 -7.34 12.42 13.78
CA GLN A 7 -6.15 13.01 14.38
C GLN A 7 -4.93 12.23 13.85
N PRO A 8 -3.96 12.89 13.19
CA PRO A 8 -2.77 12.25 12.61
C PRO A 8 -2.04 11.32 13.58
N TRP A 9 -2.19 11.58 14.88
CA TRP A 9 -1.67 10.78 15.98
C TRP A 9 -2.08 9.31 15.95
N HIS A 10 -3.33 8.98 15.59
CA HIS A 10 -3.78 7.59 15.52
C HIS A 10 -3.06 6.82 14.42
N LEU A 11 -2.83 7.46 13.27
CA LEU A 11 -2.11 6.85 12.16
C LEU A 11 -0.64 6.56 12.54
N VAL A 12 0.00 7.48 13.25
CA VAL A 12 1.35 7.27 13.79
C VAL A 12 1.38 6.09 14.76
N LEU A 13 0.42 6.00 15.68
CA LEU A 13 0.34 4.90 16.64
C LEU A 13 0.14 3.53 15.95
N VAL A 14 -0.77 3.47 14.97
CA VAL A 14 -0.97 2.26 14.15
C VAL A 14 0.30 1.89 13.40
N LEU A 15 0.99 2.87 12.78
CA LEU A 15 2.25 2.64 12.09
C LEU A 15 3.31 2.06 13.04
N VAL A 16 3.41 2.60 14.25
CA VAL A 16 4.33 2.10 15.29
C VAL A 16 4.00 0.66 15.68
N VAL A 17 2.71 0.34 15.90
CA VAL A 17 2.29 -1.05 16.20
C VAL A 17 2.61 -1.98 15.03
N CYS A 18 2.33 -1.57 13.79
CA CYS A 18 2.69 -2.35 12.61
C CYS A 18 4.20 -2.58 12.51
N LEU A 19 5.02 -1.56 12.81
CA LEU A 19 6.48 -1.70 12.82
C LEU A 19 6.99 -2.62 13.94
N LEU A 20 6.32 -2.69 15.09
CA LEU A 20 6.66 -3.62 16.17
C LEU A 20 6.30 -5.07 15.82
N VAL A 21 5.11 -5.30 15.25
CA VAL A 21 4.64 -6.65 14.89
C VAL A 21 5.36 -7.22 13.68
N PHE A 22 5.47 -6.42 12.61
CA PHE A 22 6.09 -6.86 11.37
C PHE A 22 7.62 -6.65 11.37
N GLY A 23 8.13 -5.70 12.17
CA GLY A 23 9.53 -5.29 12.13
C GLY A 23 9.80 -4.24 11.05
N SER A 24 10.73 -3.32 11.32
CA SER A 24 11.08 -2.21 10.43
C SER A 24 11.57 -2.62 9.04
N LYS A 25 12.08 -3.86 8.90
CA LYS A 25 12.57 -4.39 7.62
C LYS A 25 11.52 -5.16 6.81
N ARG A 26 10.53 -5.82 7.44
CA ARG A 26 9.55 -6.64 6.69
C ARG A 26 8.48 -5.78 6.02
N LEU A 27 8.04 -4.72 6.69
CA LEU A 27 7.01 -3.82 6.17
C LEU A 27 7.39 -3.20 4.81
N PRO A 28 8.59 -2.60 4.64
CA PRO A 28 9.02 -2.09 3.34
C PRO A 28 9.36 -3.20 2.34
N ASP A 29 9.82 -4.36 2.81
CA ASP A 29 10.16 -5.49 1.94
C ASP A 29 8.90 -6.10 1.29
N MET A 30 7.83 -6.29 2.08
CA MET A 30 6.52 -6.69 1.57
C MET A 30 5.95 -5.64 0.62
N ALA A 31 6.04 -4.35 0.98
CA ALA A 31 5.60 -3.28 0.09
C ALA A 31 6.38 -3.25 -1.25
N ARG A 32 7.70 -3.54 -1.23
CA ARG A 32 8.50 -3.65 -2.46
C ARG A 32 8.13 -4.87 -3.28
N SER A 33 7.91 -6.02 -2.66
CA SER A 33 7.50 -7.25 -3.36
C SER A 33 6.12 -7.07 -4.01
N LEU A 34 5.14 -6.58 -3.23
CA LEU A 34 3.81 -6.25 -3.70
C LEU A 34 3.86 -5.16 -4.78
N GLY A 35 4.69 -4.14 -4.63
CA GLY A 35 4.87 -3.08 -5.63
C GLY A 35 5.42 -3.58 -6.97
N ARG A 36 6.33 -4.57 -6.95
CA ARG A 36 6.82 -5.23 -8.17
C ARG A 36 5.70 -6.02 -8.85
N SER A 37 4.93 -6.81 -8.09
CA SER A 37 3.78 -7.56 -8.62
C SER A 37 2.70 -6.63 -9.16
N MET A 38 2.37 -5.55 -8.44
CA MET A 38 1.42 -4.53 -8.90
C MET A 38 1.89 -3.83 -10.17
N ARG A 39 3.20 -3.61 -10.35
CA ARG A 39 3.73 -3.01 -11.59
C ARG A 39 3.50 -3.92 -12.78
N ILE A 40 3.76 -5.21 -12.64
CA ILE A 40 3.53 -6.22 -13.70
C ILE A 40 2.04 -6.29 -14.02
N LEU A 41 1.20 -6.43 -12.99
CA LEU A 41 -0.24 -6.49 -13.15
C LEU A 41 -0.81 -5.20 -13.76
N LYS A 42 -0.25 -4.04 -13.41
CA LYS A 42 -0.61 -2.75 -14.00
C LYS A 42 -0.19 -2.64 -15.47
N SER A 43 0.96 -3.17 -15.86
CA SER A 43 1.37 -3.19 -17.28
C SER A 43 0.47 -4.10 -18.11
N GLU A 44 0.14 -5.29 -17.60
CA GLU A 44 -0.78 -6.21 -18.28
C GLU A 44 -2.20 -5.64 -18.35
N ALA A 45 -2.72 -5.11 -17.25
CA ALA A 45 -4.03 -4.44 -17.22
C ALA A 45 -4.09 -3.22 -18.17
N ARG A 46 -2.97 -2.50 -18.37
CA ARG A 46 -2.90 -1.37 -19.30
C ARG A 46 -2.87 -1.84 -20.76
N ALA A 47 -2.21 -2.96 -21.06
CA ALA A 47 -2.22 -3.55 -22.39
C ALA A 47 -3.65 -3.96 -22.77
N LEU A 48 -4.34 -4.70 -21.90
CA LEU A 48 -5.75 -5.07 -22.08
C LEU A 48 -6.64 -3.85 -22.34
N ARG A 49 -6.51 -2.81 -21.51
CA ARG A 49 -7.30 -1.58 -21.66
C ARG A 49 -6.98 -0.75 -22.89
N SER A 50 -5.78 -0.92 -23.49
CA SER A 50 -5.40 -0.18 -24.71
C SER A 50 -5.87 -0.92 -25.97
N GLU A 51 -6.03 -2.23 -25.91
CA GLU A 51 -6.56 -3.05 -27.02
C GLU A 51 -8.10 -2.97 -27.12
N ASP A 52 -8.79 -2.59 -26.03
CA ASP A 52 -10.24 -2.32 -26.01
C ASP A 52 -10.63 -0.92 -26.55
N THR A 53 -9.68 -0.07 -26.91
CA THR A 53 -9.94 1.20 -27.61
C THR A 53 -9.73 1.02 -29.12
N PRO A 54 -10.81 0.91 -29.94
CA PRO A 54 -10.70 0.94 -31.40
C PRO A 54 -10.24 2.30 -31.93
#